data_AF-A0A258D511-F1
#
_entry.id   AF-A0A258D511-F1
#
_cell.length_a   1.000
_cell.length_b   1.000
_cell.length_c   1.000
_cell.angle_alpha   90.00
_cell.angle_beta   90.00
_cell.angle_gamma   90.00
#
_symmetry.space_group_name_H-M   'P 1'
#
loop_
_entity.id
_entity.type
_entity.pdbx_description
1 polymer ?
#
loop_
_entity_poly.entity_id
_entity_poly.type
_entity_poly.pdbx_seq_one_letter_code
_entity_poly.pdbx_strand_id
1 'polypeptide(L)'
;MSRQRIVLYEAAYEGVVRILYVMGRWGEGKELGQATDLLKDLAHRELTSGLVAWLGLETYPAVLALYAYGIGLVHAGRYEALHGWLATPIRNQRRDKDQVAVQQLLLNAWDGCGGNPWKSFDGVPASPIPLSEYLHLRFKDWILGEFPSSRQFTRAFQTFETLGAMVYLAREVKPELLKTSMDDAAKDECHWMPMGRVSYQEEEAREVFSAIFAEENLDLMSSAGFGYGRRESLTLMQENLRRFIHRARGSWR
;
A
#
# COMPACT_ATOMS: atom_id res chain seq x y z
N MET A 1 5.29 2.76 25.56
CA MET A 1 4.06 1.94 25.48
C MET A 1 3.67 1.56 24.04
N SER A 2 3.79 2.44 23.02
CA SER A 2 3.44 2.10 21.62
C SER A 2 4.35 1.03 21.02
N ARG A 3 5.66 1.15 21.28
CA ARG A 3 6.67 0.17 20.84
C ARG A 3 6.41 -1.25 21.33
N GLN A 4 6.12 -1.41 22.62
CA GLN A 4 5.85 -2.74 23.19
C GLN A 4 4.66 -3.41 22.50
N ARG A 5 3.58 -2.65 22.19
CA ARG A 5 2.44 -3.19 21.45
C ARG A 5 2.79 -3.62 20.03
N ILE A 6 3.52 -2.78 19.30
CA ILE A 6 3.96 -3.13 17.93
C ILE A 6 4.79 -4.41 17.96
N VAL A 7 5.79 -4.51 18.84
CA VAL A 7 6.62 -5.72 18.97
C VAL A 7 5.79 -6.96 19.36
N LEU A 8 4.80 -6.80 20.25
CA LEU A 8 3.90 -7.90 20.62
C LEU A 8 3.03 -8.34 19.44
N TYR A 9 2.50 -7.40 18.65
CA TYR A 9 1.76 -7.73 17.43
C TYR A 9 2.68 -8.41 16.41
N GLU A 10 3.89 -7.91 16.19
CA GLU A 10 4.85 -8.53 15.30
C GLU A 10 5.18 -9.97 15.70
N ALA A 11 5.49 -10.19 16.99
CA ALA A 11 5.77 -11.53 17.49
C ALA A 11 4.56 -12.47 17.39
N ALA A 12 3.35 -11.97 17.63
CA ALA A 12 2.13 -12.76 17.56
C ALA A 12 1.69 -13.07 16.13
N TYR A 13 1.94 -12.16 15.18
CA TYR A 13 1.42 -12.24 13.81
C TYR A 13 2.48 -12.59 12.76
N GLU A 14 3.77 -12.73 13.10
CA GLU A 14 4.81 -13.14 12.14
C GLU A 14 4.43 -14.43 11.40
N GLY A 15 3.95 -15.45 12.13
CA GLY A 15 3.51 -16.71 11.52
C GLY A 15 2.35 -16.51 10.54
N VAL A 16 1.37 -15.68 10.90
CA VAL A 16 0.22 -15.33 10.05
C VAL A 16 0.69 -14.57 8.81
N VAL A 17 1.63 -13.64 8.95
CA VAL A 17 2.22 -12.89 7.85
C VAL A 17 2.90 -13.84 6.84
N ARG A 18 3.71 -14.78 7.32
CA ARG A 18 4.37 -15.77 6.45
C ARG A 18 3.34 -16.63 5.70
N ILE A 19 2.29 -17.09 6.40
CA ILE A 19 1.20 -17.86 5.78
C ILE A 19 0.48 -17.05 4.70
N LEU A 20 0.08 -15.81 5.00
CA LEU A 20 -0.59 -14.93 4.04
C LEU A 20 0.28 -14.62 2.82
N TYR A 21 1.58 -14.40 3.02
CA TYR A 21 2.51 -14.25 1.91
C TYR A 21 2.53 -15.50 1.02
N VAL A 22 2.69 -16.69 1.61
CA VAL A 22 2.70 -17.97 0.87
C VAL A 22 1.39 -18.17 0.12
N MET A 23 0.26 -17.88 0.75
CA MET A 23 -1.06 -17.94 0.12
C MET A 23 -1.17 -16.99 -1.07
N GLY A 24 -0.73 -15.73 -0.93
CA GLY A 24 -0.70 -14.78 -2.05
C GLY A 24 0.19 -15.26 -3.19
N ARG A 25 1.37 -15.81 -2.86
CA ARG A 25 2.39 -16.20 -3.84
C ARG A 25 2.10 -17.51 -4.57
N TRP A 26 1.59 -18.51 -3.85
CA TRP A 26 1.47 -19.89 -4.32
C TRP A 26 0.03 -20.41 -4.34
N GLY A 27 -0.93 -19.65 -3.80
CA GLY A 27 -2.34 -20.02 -3.83
C GLY A 27 -2.96 -19.93 -5.22
N GLU A 28 -4.14 -20.54 -5.35
CA GLU A 28 -4.90 -20.64 -6.61
C GLU A 28 -6.07 -19.64 -6.67
N GLY A 29 -6.33 -18.89 -5.59
CA GLY A 29 -7.39 -17.89 -5.48
C GLY A 29 -8.60 -18.35 -4.69
N LYS A 30 -8.74 -19.65 -4.43
CA LYS A 30 -9.80 -20.23 -3.57
C LYS A 30 -9.70 -19.71 -2.13
N GLU A 31 -8.47 -19.40 -1.72
CA GLU A 31 -8.12 -18.87 -0.41
C GLU A 31 -8.40 -17.38 -0.22
N LEU A 32 -8.69 -16.64 -1.32
CA LEU A 32 -8.88 -15.19 -1.27
C LEU A 32 -10.01 -14.79 -0.32
N GLY A 33 -11.12 -15.54 -0.31
CA GLY A 33 -12.24 -15.27 0.60
C GLY A 33 -11.82 -15.34 2.07
N GLN A 34 -11.08 -16.38 2.45
CA GLN A 34 -10.59 -16.55 3.83
C GLN A 34 -9.59 -15.46 4.22
N ALA A 35 -8.66 -15.11 3.32
CA ALA A 35 -7.74 -14.01 3.54
C ALA A 35 -8.48 -12.68 3.72
N THR A 36 -9.53 -12.45 2.92
CA THR A 36 -10.36 -11.24 2.99
C THR A 36 -11.15 -11.16 4.28
N ASP A 37 -11.71 -12.28 4.75
CA ASP A 37 -12.45 -12.32 6.03
C ASP A 37 -11.50 -12.08 7.20
N LEU A 38 -10.32 -12.70 7.21
CA LEU A 38 -9.28 -12.42 8.19
C LEU A 38 -8.87 -10.94 8.19
N LEU A 39 -8.68 -10.33 7.01
CA LEU A 39 -8.34 -8.91 6.92
C LEU A 39 -9.43 -8.03 7.54
N LYS A 40 -10.70 -8.32 7.26
CA LYS A 40 -11.84 -7.58 7.83
C LYS A 40 -11.90 -7.73 9.34
N ASP A 41 -11.66 -8.93 9.85
CA ASP A 41 -11.65 -9.20 11.29
C ASP A 41 -10.50 -8.47 12.00
N LEU A 42 -9.29 -8.49 11.42
CA LEU A 42 -8.14 -7.76 11.98
C LEU A 42 -8.29 -6.24 11.87
N ALA A 43 -9.01 -5.77 10.85
CA ALA A 43 -9.31 -4.35 10.67
C ALA A 43 -10.51 -3.90 11.51
N HIS A 44 -11.28 -4.85 12.06
CA HIS A 44 -12.37 -4.54 12.96
C HIS A 44 -11.83 -3.95 14.25
N ARG A 45 -12.46 -2.86 14.69
CA ARG A 45 -12.10 -2.18 15.92
C ARG A 45 -13.36 -1.73 16.63
N GLU A 46 -13.56 -2.13 17.88
CA GLU A 46 -14.64 -1.60 18.70
C GLU A 46 -14.47 -0.09 18.93
N LEU A 47 -15.59 0.65 18.92
CA LEU A 47 -15.63 2.08 19.24
C LEU A 47 -15.35 2.32 20.73
N THR A 48 -14.08 2.27 21.10
CA THR A 48 -13.60 2.64 22.44
C THR A 48 -13.14 4.10 22.46
N SER A 49 -13.45 4.79 23.56
CA SER A 49 -12.94 6.14 23.86
C SER A 49 -11.44 6.07 24.14
N GLY A 50 -10.65 6.93 23.49
CA GLY A 50 -9.19 6.94 23.60
C GLY A 50 -8.52 7.88 22.61
N LEU A 51 -7.22 8.08 22.76
CA LEU A 51 -6.44 9.01 21.93
C LEU A 51 -6.18 8.38 20.55
N VAL A 52 -6.55 9.09 19.48
CA VAL A 52 -6.75 8.60 18.10
C VAL A 52 -5.59 7.74 17.55
N ALA A 53 -4.34 8.11 17.85
CA ALA A 53 -3.15 7.38 17.41
C ALA A 53 -2.99 6.02 18.09
N TRP A 54 -3.33 5.89 19.37
CA TRP A 54 -3.26 4.62 20.12
C TRP A 54 -4.30 3.63 19.64
N LEU A 55 -5.46 4.16 19.33
CA LEU A 55 -6.57 3.46 18.72
C LEU A 55 -6.24 3.02 17.28
N GLY A 56 -5.46 3.80 16.54
CA GLY A 56 -4.97 3.45 15.21
C GLY A 56 -4.02 2.24 15.22
N LEU A 57 -3.20 2.08 16.26
CA LEU A 57 -2.26 0.95 16.36
C LEU A 57 -2.95 -0.42 16.57
N GLU A 58 -4.20 -0.46 16.99
CA GLU A 58 -4.95 -1.71 17.17
C GLU A 58 -5.14 -2.46 15.85
N THR A 59 -5.22 -1.74 14.73
CA THR A 59 -5.36 -2.32 13.39
C THR A 59 -4.01 -2.56 12.70
N TYR A 60 -2.90 -2.46 13.42
CA TYR A 60 -1.57 -2.78 12.88
C TYR A 60 -1.47 -4.22 12.35
N PRO A 61 -2.03 -5.26 12.99
CA PRO A 61 -2.11 -6.60 12.41
C PRO A 61 -2.80 -6.64 11.04
N ALA A 62 -3.82 -5.79 10.80
CA ALA A 62 -4.46 -5.69 9.49
C ALA A 62 -3.55 -5.04 8.45
N VAL A 63 -2.73 -4.06 8.83
CA VAL A 63 -1.67 -3.51 7.96
C VAL A 63 -0.69 -4.61 7.56
N LEU A 64 -0.23 -5.42 8.53
CA LEU A 64 0.65 -6.55 8.25
C LEU A 64 -0.01 -7.57 7.30
N ALA A 65 -1.28 -7.92 7.52
CA ALA A 65 -2.02 -8.83 6.65
C ALA A 65 -2.15 -8.27 5.22
N LEU A 66 -2.52 -6.99 5.07
CA LEU A 66 -2.66 -6.31 3.78
C LEU A 66 -1.36 -6.40 2.97
N TYR A 67 -0.23 -6.08 3.60
CA TYR A 67 1.09 -6.12 2.97
C TYR A 67 1.52 -7.55 2.64
N ALA A 68 1.39 -8.49 3.57
CA ALA A 68 1.86 -9.86 3.40
C ALA A 68 1.26 -10.53 2.16
N TYR A 69 -0.07 -10.57 2.10
CA TYR A 69 -0.79 -11.18 1.00
C TYR A 69 -0.58 -10.42 -0.31
N GLY A 70 -0.60 -9.08 -0.25
CA GLY A 70 -0.40 -8.21 -1.41
C GLY A 70 0.99 -8.35 -2.05
N ILE A 71 2.06 -8.42 -1.23
CA ILE A 71 3.43 -8.67 -1.72
C ILE A 71 3.51 -10.06 -2.35
N GLY A 72 2.87 -11.07 -1.76
CA GLY A 72 2.79 -12.42 -2.33
C GLY A 72 2.14 -12.42 -3.72
N LEU A 73 1.01 -11.72 -3.87
CA LEU A 73 0.30 -11.58 -5.15
C LEU A 73 1.13 -10.83 -6.21
N VAL A 74 1.82 -9.75 -5.82
CA VAL A 74 2.75 -9.04 -6.71
C VAL A 74 3.87 -9.97 -7.17
N HIS A 75 4.46 -10.73 -6.24
CA HIS A 75 5.52 -11.67 -6.57
C HIS A 75 5.04 -12.81 -7.48
N ALA A 76 3.75 -13.16 -7.44
CA ALA A 76 3.13 -14.11 -8.36
C ALA A 76 2.65 -13.49 -9.69
N GLY A 77 2.68 -12.16 -9.85
CA GLY A 77 2.08 -11.48 -11.01
C GLY A 77 0.54 -11.58 -11.08
N ARG A 78 -0.13 -11.86 -9.95
CA ARG A 78 -1.59 -12.08 -9.86
C ARG A 78 -2.33 -10.75 -9.67
N TYR A 79 -2.24 -9.86 -10.66
CA TYR A 79 -2.69 -8.47 -10.54
C TYR A 79 -4.20 -8.28 -10.37
N GLU A 80 -5.03 -9.14 -10.97
CA GLU A 80 -6.49 -9.09 -10.79
C GLU A 80 -6.88 -9.38 -9.33
N ALA A 81 -6.32 -10.46 -8.77
CA ALA A 81 -6.50 -10.80 -7.35
C ALA A 81 -5.94 -9.71 -6.44
N LEU A 82 -4.83 -9.05 -6.83
CA LEU A 82 -4.27 -7.93 -6.09
C LEU A 82 -5.20 -6.72 -6.09
N HIS A 83 -5.77 -6.36 -7.24
CA HIS A 83 -6.75 -5.28 -7.31
C HIS A 83 -7.95 -5.57 -6.40
N GLY A 84 -8.50 -6.79 -6.46
CA GLY A 84 -9.57 -7.24 -5.57
C GLY A 84 -9.19 -7.15 -4.09
N TRP A 85 -7.99 -7.62 -3.73
CA TRP A 85 -7.44 -7.56 -2.38
C TRP A 85 -7.36 -6.11 -1.85
N LEU A 86 -6.73 -5.21 -2.62
CA LEU A 86 -6.59 -3.80 -2.28
C LEU A 86 -7.94 -3.08 -2.19
N ALA A 87 -8.89 -3.47 -3.03
CA ALA A 87 -10.24 -2.93 -3.11
C ALA A 87 -11.24 -3.57 -2.11
N THR A 88 -10.78 -4.47 -1.23
CA THR A 88 -11.62 -5.15 -0.23
C THR A 88 -12.39 -4.12 0.62
N PRO A 89 -13.73 -4.18 0.67
CA PRO A 89 -14.51 -3.33 1.56
C PRO A 89 -14.25 -3.70 3.03
N ILE A 90 -13.91 -2.69 3.83
CA ILE A 90 -13.72 -2.80 5.28
C ILE A 90 -14.64 -1.79 5.95
N ARG A 91 -15.37 -2.25 6.97
CA ARG A 91 -16.30 -1.39 7.70
C ARG A 91 -15.54 -0.33 8.50
N ASN A 92 -15.71 0.93 8.14
CA ASN A 92 -15.16 2.04 8.92
C ASN A 92 -16.16 2.44 10.01
N GLN A 93 -15.93 1.98 11.24
CA GLN A 93 -16.83 2.29 12.36
C GLN A 93 -16.87 3.78 12.74
N ARG A 94 -15.86 4.58 12.36
CA ARG A 94 -15.81 6.03 12.64
C ARG A 94 -16.58 6.87 11.63
N ARG A 95 -16.69 6.41 10.38
CA ARG A 95 -17.21 7.20 9.25
C ARG A 95 -18.59 6.75 8.75
N ASP A 96 -19.19 5.74 9.38
CA ASP A 96 -20.49 5.15 9.04
C ASP A 96 -20.63 4.78 7.55
N LYS A 97 -19.50 4.48 6.90
CA LYS A 97 -19.41 4.09 5.49
C LYS A 97 -18.26 3.12 5.30
N ASP A 98 -18.50 2.07 4.53
CA ASP A 98 -17.44 1.15 4.14
C ASP A 98 -16.44 1.88 3.24
N GLN A 99 -15.15 1.66 3.52
CA GLN A 99 -14.05 2.13 2.68
C GLN A 99 -13.22 0.92 2.25
N VAL A 100 -12.52 1.02 1.12
CA VAL A 100 -11.66 -0.08 0.70
C VAL A 100 -10.42 -0.18 1.59
N ALA A 101 -9.78 -1.35 1.61
CA ALA A 101 -8.65 -1.63 2.49
C ALA A 101 -7.54 -0.59 2.39
N VAL A 102 -7.16 -0.18 1.18
CA VAL A 102 -6.11 0.83 0.98
C VAL A 102 -6.48 2.23 1.51
N GLN A 103 -7.76 2.57 1.62
CA GLN A 103 -8.19 3.85 2.22
C GLN A 103 -8.07 3.86 3.75
N GLN A 104 -7.89 2.70 4.38
CA GLN A 104 -7.87 2.57 5.84
C GLN A 104 -6.55 2.03 6.40
N LEU A 105 -5.77 1.28 5.60
CA LEU A 105 -4.64 0.50 6.09
C LEU A 105 -3.32 0.80 5.35
N LEU A 106 -3.36 1.55 4.24
CA LEU A 106 -2.16 1.81 3.44
C LEU A 106 -1.45 3.10 3.90
N LEU A 107 -0.26 2.94 4.49
CA LEU A 107 0.66 4.03 4.80
C LEU A 107 -0.03 5.21 5.52
N ASN A 108 0.08 6.43 4.98
CA ASN A 108 -0.46 7.63 5.60
C ASN A 108 -2.00 7.74 5.49
N ALA A 109 -2.66 6.83 4.77
CA ALA A 109 -4.12 6.69 4.85
C ALA A 109 -4.56 5.94 6.13
N TRP A 110 -3.65 5.20 6.76
CA TRP A 110 -3.93 4.51 8.02
C TRP A 110 -3.91 5.46 9.21
N ASP A 111 -4.95 5.40 10.03
CA ASP A 111 -5.09 6.22 11.24
C ASP A 111 -3.93 6.03 12.24
N GLY A 112 -3.25 4.87 12.22
CA GLY A 112 -2.04 4.61 13.03
C GLY A 112 -0.80 5.42 12.62
N CYS A 113 -0.86 6.16 11.52
CA CYS A 113 0.12 7.19 11.16
C CYS A 113 -0.19 8.59 11.73
N GLY A 114 -1.33 8.79 12.39
CA GLY A 114 -1.72 10.09 12.94
C GLY A 114 -0.66 10.67 13.87
N GLY A 115 -0.13 11.86 13.55
CA GLY A 115 0.96 12.49 14.31
C GLY A 115 2.37 11.93 14.03
N ASN A 116 2.53 11.07 13.01
CA ASN A 116 3.80 10.46 12.59
C ASN A 116 4.62 9.78 13.72
N PRO A 117 4.01 8.90 14.54
CA PRO A 117 4.70 8.25 15.67
C PRO A 117 5.91 7.41 15.22
N TRP A 118 5.93 7.01 13.95
CA TRP A 118 6.99 6.22 13.32
C TRP A 118 8.32 6.98 13.15
N LYS A 119 8.32 8.32 13.13
CA LYS A 119 9.57 9.10 13.01
C LYS A 119 10.50 8.94 14.22
N SER A 120 9.92 8.68 15.39
CA SER A 120 10.65 8.54 16.66
C SER A 120 10.72 7.08 17.12
N PHE A 121 10.45 6.13 16.23
CA PHE A 121 10.46 4.71 16.55
C PHE A 121 11.87 4.15 16.42
N ASP A 122 12.41 3.57 17.50
CA ASP A 122 13.75 2.98 17.51
C ASP A 122 13.90 1.93 16.40
N GLY A 123 14.99 2.03 15.63
CA GLY A 123 15.26 1.11 14.52
C GLY A 123 14.64 1.52 13.19
N VAL A 124 13.92 2.65 13.12
CA VAL A 124 13.52 3.28 11.85
C VAL A 124 14.59 4.27 11.42
N PRO A 125 15.15 4.16 10.20
CA PRO A 125 16.02 5.18 9.65
C PRO A 125 15.33 6.55 9.63
N ALA A 126 16.08 7.62 9.92
CA ALA A 126 15.57 8.97 9.75
C ALA A 126 15.13 9.17 8.29
N SER A 127 13.82 9.25 8.07
CA SER A 127 13.22 9.17 6.74
C SER A 127 11.93 9.99 6.66
N PRO A 128 11.61 10.59 5.50
CA PRO A 128 10.31 11.22 5.27
C PRO A 128 9.15 10.21 5.21
N ILE A 129 9.45 8.92 5.07
CA ILE A 129 8.48 7.80 4.95
C ILE A 129 8.74 6.70 5.99
N PRO A 130 8.74 7.05 7.28
CA PRO A 130 9.23 6.16 8.35
C PRO A 130 8.47 4.84 8.44
N LEU A 131 7.14 4.83 8.22
CA LEU A 131 6.36 3.59 8.24
C LEU A 131 6.73 2.66 7.08
N SER A 132 6.89 3.20 5.86
CA SER A 132 7.24 2.40 4.69
C SER A 132 8.67 1.81 4.83
N GLU A 133 9.61 2.58 5.36
CA GLU A 133 10.95 2.08 5.72
C GLU A 133 10.88 0.98 6.77
N TYR A 134 10.09 1.17 7.82
CA TYR A 134 9.91 0.19 8.88
C TYR A 134 9.31 -1.13 8.38
N LEU A 135 8.20 -1.04 7.65
CA LEU A 135 7.53 -2.21 7.07
C LEU A 135 8.46 -2.94 6.11
N HIS A 136 9.20 -2.23 5.26
CA HIS A 136 10.16 -2.85 4.36
C HIS A 136 11.22 -3.66 5.12
N LEU A 137 11.81 -3.11 6.19
CA LEU A 137 12.76 -3.83 7.03
C LEU A 137 12.13 -5.08 7.66
N ARG A 138 10.94 -4.96 8.25
CA ARG A 138 10.24 -6.08 8.90
C ARG A 138 9.88 -7.19 7.91
N PHE A 139 9.30 -6.84 6.78
CA PHE A 139 9.00 -7.83 5.74
C PHE A 139 10.27 -8.42 5.14
N LYS A 140 11.36 -7.65 5.01
CA LYS A 140 12.63 -8.20 4.57
C LYS A 140 13.13 -9.27 5.55
N ASP A 141 13.08 -9.01 6.85
CA ASP A 141 13.48 -9.99 7.87
C ASP A 141 12.63 -11.27 7.80
N TRP A 142 11.33 -11.13 7.53
CA TRP A 142 10.42 -12.27 7.53
C TRP A 142 10.42 -13.07 6.23
N ILE A 143 10.37 -12.44 5.07
CA ILE A 143 10.06 -13.12 3.81
C ILE A 143 11.15 -12.99 2.74
N LEU A 144 12.32 -12.41 3.02
CA LEU A 144 13.42 -12.31 2.04
C LEU A 144 13.88 -13.68 1.51
N GLY A 145 13.84 -14.73 2.34
CA GLY A 145 14.22 -16.09 1.92
C GLY A 145 13.39 -16.66 0.78
N GLU A 146 12.22 -16.08 0.51
CA GLU A 146 11.33 -16.45 -0.58
C GLU A 146 11.66 -15.73 -1.89
N PHE A 147 12.60 -14.78 -1.88
CA PHE A 147 13.02 -14.01 -3.04
C PHE A 147 14.45 -14.38 -3.48
N PRO A 148 14.73 -14.37 -4.80
CA PRO A 148 16.08 -14.63 -5.29
C PRO A 148 17.12 -13.59 -4.85
N SER A 149 16.70 -12.36 -4.53
CA SER A 149 17.58 -11.32 -4.01
C SER A 149 16.82 -10.22 -3.26
N SER A 150 17.55 -9.45 -2.45
CA SER A 150 16.99 -8.27 -1.77
C SER A 150 16.45 -7.22 -2.75
N ARG A 151 17.00 -7.10 -3.96
CA ARG A 151 16.49 -6.15 -4.96
C ARG A 151 15.12 -6.57 -5.48
N GLN A 152 14.92 -7.87 -5.72
CA GLN A 152 13.62 -8.40 -6.16
C GLN A 152 12.56 -8.25 -5.08
N PHE A 153 12.90 -8.50 -3.81
CA PHE A 153 12.03 -8.20 -2.68
C PHE A 153 11.62 -6.71 -2.65
N THR A 154 12.60 -5.81 -2.69
CA THR A 154 12.33 -4.35 -2.66
C THR A 154 11.42 -3.93 -3.81
N ARG A 155 11.65 -4.44 -5.02
CA ARG A 155 10.81 -4.15 -6.18
C ARG A 155 9.37 -4.64 -5.98
N ALA A 156 9.17 -5.85 -5.46
CA ALA A 156 7.83 -6.38 -5.18
C ALA A 156 7.12 -5.54 -4.11
N PHE A 157 7.82 -5.17 -3.04
CA PHE A 157 7.29 -4.32 -1.98
C PHE A 157 6.84 -2.94 -2.51
N GLN A 158 7.69 -2.26 -3.28
CA GLN A 158 7.37 -0.95 -3.85
C GLN A 158 6.28 -1.03 -4.93
N THR A 159 6.24 -2.11 -5.71
CA THR A 159 5.18 -2.34 -6.68
C THR A 159 3.84 -2.50 -5.98
N PHE A 160 3.80 -3.26 -4.87
CA PHE A 160 2.61 -3.37 -4.02
C PHE A 160 2.13 -2.00 -3.52
N GLU A 161 3.02 -1.20 -2.93
CA GLU A 161 2.64 0.14 -2.43
C GLU A 161 2.15 1.06 -3.57
N THR A 162 2.81 1.02 -4.73
CA THR A 162 2.45 1.86 -5.89
C THR A 162 1.07 1.49 -6.43
N LEU A 163 0.80 0.20 -6.63
CA LEU A 163 -0.51 -0.27 -7.08
C LEU A 163 -1.60 -0.01 -6.02
N GLY A 164 -1.26 -0.12 -4.73
CA GLY A 164 -2.14 0.28 -3.63
C GLY A 164 -2.51 1.77 -3.67
N ALA A 165 -1.52 2.63 -3.93
CA ALA A 165 -1.72 4.07 -4.07
C ALA A 165 -2.61 4.41 -5.29
N MET A 166 -2.48 3.67 -6.39
CA MET A 166 -3.35 3.81 -7.56
C MET A 166 -4.80 3.41 -7.26
N VAL A 167 -5.03 2.31 -6.52
CA VAL A 167 -6.38 1.93 -6.08
C VAL A 167 -6.96 2.98 -5.13
N TYR A 168 -6.14 3.54 -4.23
CA TYR A 168 -6.55 4.64 -3.37
C TYR A 168 -7.00 5.84 -4.20
N LEU A 169 -6.15 6.31 -5.13
CA LEU A 169 -6.46 7.45 -6.01
C LEU A 169 -7.75 7.21 -6.81
N ALA A 170 -7.92 6.00 -7.34
CA ALA A 170 -9.11 5.63 -8.11
C ALA A 170 -10.42 5.67 -7.28
N ARG A 171 -10.33 5.59 -5.95
CA ARG A 171 -11.49 5.71 -5.05
C ARG A 171 -11.77 7.15 -4.64
N GLU A 172 -10.75 8.00 -4.58
CA GLU A 172 -10.88 9.39 -4.17
C GLU A 172 -11.19 10.35 -5.32
N VAL A 173 -10.66 10.09 -6.52
CA VAL A 173 -10.63 11.08 -7.61
C VAL A 173 -11.15 10.51 -8.91
N LYS A 174 -12.37 10.88 -9.29
CA LYS A 174 -13.00 10.45 -10.55
C LYS A 174 -12.11 10.70 -11.77
N PRO A 175 -12.20 9.86 -12.82
CA PRO A 175 -11.34 9.96 -14.00
C PRO A 175 -11.35 11.34 -14.68
N GLU A 176 -12.50 12.00 -14.72
CA GLU A 176 -12.70 13.29 -15.38
C GLU A 176 -11.96 14.42 -14.64
N LEU A 177 -11.96 14.36 -13.30
CA LEU A 177 -11.23 15.29 -12.45
C LEU A 177 -9.72 15.06 -12.58
N LEU A 178 -9.30 13.79 -12.59
CA LEU A 178 -7.89 13.44 -12.80
C LEU A 178 -7.40 14.00 -14.13
N LYS A 179 -8.17 13.85 -15.22
CA LYS A 179 -7.83 14.39 -16.54
C LYS A 179 -7.72 15.91 -16.52
N THR A 180 -8.69 16.59 -15.92
CA THR A 180 -8.71 18.06 -15.83
C THR A 180 -7.48 18.60 -15.11
N SER A 181 -7.06 17.97 -14.01
CA SER A 181 -5.83 18.35 -13.30
C SER A 181 -4.55 18.09 -14.10
N MET A 182 -4.54 17.09 -14.98
CA MET A 182 -3.38 16.81 -15.83
C MET A 182 -3.27 17.76 -17.03
N ASP A 183 -4.41 18.22 -17.59
CA ASP A 183 -4.46 19.13 -18.74
C ASP A 183 -3.96 20.56 -18.40
N ASP A 184 -4.07 21.00 -17.14
CA ASP A 184 -3.56 22.29 -16.69
C ASP A 184 -2.05 22.22 -16.36
N ALA A 185 -1.22 22.13 -17.40
CA ALA A 185 0.24 22.03 -17.28
C ALA A 185 0.89 23.24 -16.56
N ALA A 186 0.18 24.37 -16.43
CA ALA A 186 0.65 25.53 -15.70
C ALA A 186 0.57 25.35 -14.17
N LYS A 187 -0.21 24.38 -13.70
CA LYS A 187 -0.31 24.02 -12.30
C LYS A 187 0.43 22.70 -12.07
N ASP A 188 1.48 22.74 -11.25
CA ASP A 188 2.14 21.54 -10.68
C ASP A 188 1.21 20.85 -9.65
N GLU A 189 -0.07 20.73 -9.99
CA GLU A 189 -1.11 20.17 -9.16
C GLU A 189 -1.14 18.66 -9.36
N CYS A 190 -1.18 17.95 -8.24
CA CYS A 190 -1.32 16.51 -8.19
C CYS A 190 -2.29 16.15 -7.06
N HIS A 191 -3.09 15.13 -7.27
CA HIS A 191 -3.92 14.57 -6.23
C HIS A 191 -3.08 13.77 -5.24
N TRP A 192 -3.36 13.97 -3.96
CA TRP A 192 -2.70 13.25 -2.88
C TRP A 192 -3.04 11.76 -2.92
N MET A 193 -2.06 10.92 -2.60
CA MET A 193 -2.24 9.49 -2.39
C MET A 193 -1.18 8.96 -1.39
N PRO A 194 -1.43 7.83 -0.71
CA PRO A 194 -0.47 7.23 0.21
C PRO A 194 0.71 6.63 -0.57
N MET A 195 1.87 7.27 -0.50
CA MET A 195 3.09 6.83 -1.19
C MET A 195 4.20 6.45 -0.22
N GLY A 196 4.94 5.38 -0.54
CA GLY A 196 6.04 4.85 0.27
C GLY A 196 7.42 5.07 -0.36
N ARG A 197 8.28 4.05 -0.29
CA ARG A 197 9.71 4.08 -0.69
C ARG A 197 9.98 4.64 -2.08
N VAL A 198 9.11 4.31 -3.02
CA VAL A 198 9.23 4.74 -4.42
C VAL A 198 9.32 6.27 -4.57
N SER A 199 8.75 7.03 -3.63
CA SER A 199 8.80 8.50 -3.66
C SER A 199 10.19 9.08 -3.48
N TYR A 200 11.10 8.38 -2.81
CA TYR A 200 12.41 8.94 -2.45
C TYR A 200 13.59 8.14 -3.04
N GLN A 201 13.32 7.04 -3.74
CA GLN A 201 14.30 6.15 -4.35
C GLN A 201 14.21 6.23 -5.89
N GLU A 202 15.09 7.01 -6.52
CA GLU A 202 14.94 7.38 -7.94
C GLU A 202 15.17 6.22 -8.91
N GLU A 203 16.20 5.41 -8.68
CA GLU A 203 16.51 4.26 -9.53
C GLU A 203 15.40 3.22 -9.46
N GLU A 204 14.99 2.88 -8.24
CA GLU A 204 13.94 1.92 -7.98
C GLU A 204 12.57 2.40 -8.49
N ALA A 205 12.28 3.71 -8.39
CA ALA A 205 11.07 4.29 -8.96
C ALA A 205 10.99 4.10 -10.46
N ARG A 206 12.11 4.29 -11.18
CA ARG A 206 12.15 4.05 -12.63
C ARG A 206 11.85 2.59 -12.94
N GLU A 207 12.45 1.64 -12.21
CA GLU A 207 12.20 0.21 -12.42
C GLU A 207 10.76 -0.22 -12.16
N VAL A 208 10.15 0.28 -11.08
CA VAL A 208 8.76 -0.01 -10.73
C VAL A 208 7.83 0.61 -11.78
N PHE A 209 8.09 1.85 -12.19
CA PHE A 209 7.23 2.56 -13.16
C PHE A 209 7.34 1.93 -14.55
N SER A 210 8.55 1.56 -14.98
CA SER A 210 8.74 0.79 -16.21
C SER A 210 8.05 -0.57 -16.12
N ALA A 211 8.01 -1.23 -14.96
CA ALA A 211 7.28 -2.49 -14.81
C ALA A 211 5.77 -2.31 -14.99
N ILE A 212 5.19 -1.30 -14.36
CA ILE A 212 3.73 -1.11 -14.31
C ILE A 212 3.20 -0.48 -15.60
N PHE A 213 3.92 0.51 -16.13
CA PHE A 213 3.45 1.39 -17.20
C PHE A 213 4.14 1.20 -18.55
N ALA A 214 4.92 0.11 -18.72
CA ALA A 214 5.38 -0.27 -20.06
C ALA A 214 4.18 -0.61 -20.95
N GLU A 215 4.30 -0.31 -22.24
CA GLU A 215 3.20 -0.41 -23.22
C GLU A 215 2.60 -1.82 -23.27
N GLU A 216 3.45 -2.84 -23.14
CA GLU A 216 3.09 -4.25 -23.07
C GLU A 216 2.31 -4.66 -21.81
N ASN A 217 2.41 -3.89 -20.72
CA ASN A 217 1.79 -4.21 -19.44
C ASN A 217 0.50 -3.41 -19.16
N LEU A 218 0.20 -2.38 -19.94
CA LEU A 218 -1.00 -1.56 -19.75
C LEU A 218 -2.29 -2.36 -19.93
N ASP A 219 -2.34 -3.33 -20.86
CA ASP A 219 -3.51 -4.20 -21.02
C ASP A 219 -3.68 -5.14 -19.84
N LEU A 220 -2.57 -5.70 -19.33
CA LEU A 220 -2.57 -6.54 -18.14
C LEU A 220 -3.11 -5.77 -16.92
N MET A 221 -2.59 -4.56 -16.69
CA MET A 221 -2.98 -3.73 -15.55
C MET A 221 -4.42 -3.25 -15.65
N SER A 222 -4.86 -2.81 -16.83
CA SER A 222 -6.24 -2.37 -17.03
C SER A 222 -7.23 -3.54 -16.94
N SER A 223 -6.92 -4.70 -17.53
CA SER A 223 -7.77 -5.89 -17.40
C SER A 223 -7.87 -6.38 -15.95
N ALA A 224 -6.82 -6.21 -15.16
CA ALA A 224 -6.83 -6.49 -13.72
C ALA A 224 -7.68 -5.50 -12.90
N GLY A 225 -8.15 -4.40 -13.49
CA GLY A 225 -9.01 -3.40 -12.85
C GLY A 225 -8.31 -2.09 -12.47
N PHE A 226 -6.98 -2.01 -12.58
CA PHE A 226 -6.26 -0.76 -12.30
C PHE A 226 -6.60 0.32 -13.33
N GLY A 227 -6.52 1.59 -12.92
CA GLY A 227 -6.85 2.71 -13.80
C GLY A 227 -8.28 2.67 -14.31
N TYR A 228 -9.26 2.32 -13.47
CA TYR A 228 -10.66 2.20 -13.87
C TYR A 228 -10.91 1.18 -14.98
N GLY A 229 -10.02 0.20 -15.15
CA GLY A 229 -10.07 -0.75 -16.24
C GLY A 229 -9.74 -0.15 -17.62
N ARG A 230 -9.05 1.00 -17.68
CA ARG A 230 -8.78 1.74 -18.93
C ARG A 230 -7.32 2.17 -19.03
N ARG A 231 -6.71 1.90 -20.20
CA ARG A 231 -5.33 2.32 -20.52
C ARG A 231 -5.11 3.83 -20.34
N GLU A 232 -6.01 4.66 -20.89
CA GLU A 232 -5.89 6.13 -20.79
C GLU A 232 -5.79 6.60 -19.34
N SER A 233 -6.60 6.01 -18.46
CA SER A 233 -6.59 6.33 -17.03
C SER A 233 -5.30 5.89 -16.33
N LEU A 234 -4.65 4.79 -16.76
CA LEU A 234 -3.34 4.40 -16.23
C LEU A 234 -2.28 5.44 -16.56
N THR A 235 -2.28 5.99 -17.77
CA THR A 235 -1.35 7.06 -18.18
C THR A 235 -1.56 8.33 -17.34
N LEU A 236 -2.82 8.71 -17.08
CA LEU A 236 -3.13 9.85 -16.20
C LEU A 236 -2.66 9.60 -14.76
N MET A 237 -2.83 8.38 -14.23
CA MET A 237 -2.35 8.01 -12.90
C MET A 237 -0.82 8.02 -12.83
N GLN A 238 -0.13 7.54 -13.88
CA GLN A 238 1.33 7.60 -13.98
C GLN A 238 1.83 9.05 -13.89
N GLU A 239 1.17 9.98 -14.59
CA GLU A 239 1.55 11.38 -14.55
C GLU A 239 1.30 12.00 -13.16
N ASN A 240 0.15 11.71 -12.55
CA ASN A 240 -0.12 12.16 -11.18
C ASN A 240 0.93 11.62 -10.18
N LEU A 241 1.33 10.35 -10.31
CA LEU A 241 2.40 9.74 -9.53
C LEU A 241 3.74 10.48 -9.74
N ARG A 242 4.12 10.79 -10.98
CA ARG A 242 5.35 11.52 -11.29
C ARG A 242 5.37 12.91 -10.64
N ARG A 243 4.30 13.69 -10.80
CA ARG A 243 4.16 15.02 -10.17
C ARG A 243 4.23 14.93 -8.65
N PHE A 244 3.52 13.97 -8.06
CA PHE A 244 3.56 13.74 -6.61
C PHE A 244 4.99 13.45 -6.12
N ILE A 245 5.71 12.55 -6.78
CA ILE A 245 7.09 12.19 -6.43
C ILE A 245 8.02 13.39 -6.57
N HIS A 246 7.87 14.18 -7.65
CA HIS A 246 8.65 15.40 -7.85
C HIS A 246 8.47 16.36 -6.68
N ARG A 247 7.22 16.64 -6.30
CA ARG A 247 6.88 17.51 -5.17
C ARG A 247 7.37 16.97 -3.83
N ALA A 248 7.21 15.66 -3.59
CA ALA A 248 7.64 15.01 -2.35
C ALA A 248 9.16 15.09 -2.13
N ARG A 249 9.95 15.04 -3.22
CA ARG A 249 11.41 15.21 -3.18
C ARG A 249 11.80 16.67 -3.02
N GLY A 250 11.09 17.58 -3.67
CA GLY A 250 11.33 19.03 -3.55
C GLY A 250 11.08 19.58 -2.14
N SER A 251 10.13 19.01 -1.39
CA SER A 251 9.82 19.45 -0.02
C SER A 251 10.78 18.93 1.06
N TRP A 252 11.66 17.98 0.72
CA TRP A 252 12.61 17.37 1.66
C TRP A 252 14.06 17.86 1.50
N ARG A 253 14.41 18.41 0.32
CA ARG A 253 15.72 19.04 0.08
C ARG A 253 15.76 20.43 0.70
#